data_AF-A0A643ATH1-F1
#
_entry.id   AF-A0A643ATH1-F1
#
_cell.length_a   1.000
_cell.length_b   1.000
_cell.length_c   1.000
_cell.angle_alpha   90.00
_cell.angle_beta   90.00
_cell.angle_gamma   90.00
#
_symmetry.space_group_name_H-M   'P 1'
#
loop_
_entity.id
_entity.type
_entity.pdbx_description
1 polymer ?
#
loop_
_entity_poly.entity_id
_entity_poly.type
_entity_poly.pdbx_seq_one_letter_code
_entity_poly.pdbx_strand_id
1 'polypeptide(L)'
;EIKKSNLTKKKETANQSIIYVQTFVEQQDNSIKDLLQTVEEQYRQLNQQHSQIKEIENQLRRTGIQESTENSLSSKPRAPRTTPSLHLNETKNVEHDDIPADCTIIYNRGEHTSGIYSIRPSNSQVFNVYCDVKSGSTWTLIQHRIDGSQNFNETWENYKHGFGRLDGEFWLGLEKIYSLVQQSNYILRIELEDWKDNKHYIEYSFHLGDHETNYTLHLVEIAGNVPNALPEHKDLMFSTWDHKAKGHFNCPERGWWCHDVCGENNLNGKYNKPKAKTKPERRRGICWKSQNGRLYSIKSTKMLIRPTDSENSE
;
A
#
# COMPACT_ATOMS: atom_id res chain seq x y z
N GLU A 1 -15.83 -60.10 -40.37
CA GLU A 1 -15.77 -58.74 -40.98
C GLU A 1 -15.92 -57.59 -39.97
N ILE A 2 -16.83 -57.68 -39.00
CA ILE A 2 -17.12 -56.61 -38.00
C ILE A 2 -15.88 -56.14 -37.21
N LYS A 3 -14.99 -57.05 -36.77
CA LYS A 3 -13.76 -56.67 -36.04
C LYS A 3 -12.76 -55.87 -36.90
N LYS A 4 -12.69 -56.12 -38.20
CA LYS A 4 -11.84 -55.34 -39.11
C LYS A 4 -12.41 -53.93 -39.31
N SER A 5 -13.73 -53.81 -39.53
CA SER A 5 -14.43 -52.52 -39.66
C SER A 5 -14.27 -51.62 -38.43
N ASN A 6 -14.37 -52.18 -37.21
CA ASN A 6 -14.17 -51.42 -35.98
C ASN A 6 -12.71 -50.95 -35.78
N LEU A 7 -11.73 -51.72 -36.28
CA LEU A 7 -10.32 -51.35 -36.20
C LEU A 7 -9.98 -50.21 -37.19
N THR A 8 -10.57 -50.24 -38.39
CA THR A 8 -10.43 -49.16 -39.38
C THR A 8 -11.03 -47.86 -38.87
N LYS A 9 -12.25 -47.89 -38.32
CA LYS A 9 -12.89 -46.70 -37.73
C LYS A 9 -12.08 -46.10 -36.58
N LYS A 10 -11.53 -46.92 -35.68
CA LYS A 10 -10.66 -46.46 -34.59
C LYS A 10 -9.37 -45.81 -35.11
N LYS A 11 -8.80 -46.33 -36.19
CA LYS A 11 -7.59 -45.78 -36.81
C LYS A 11 -7.86 -44.42 -37.47
N GLU A 12 -9.02 -44.27 -38.12
CA GLU A 12 -9.47 -42.99 -38.69
C GLU A 12 -9.71 -41.93 -37.60
N THR A 13 -10.37 -42.28 -36.50
CA THR A 13 -10.58 -41.33 -35.38
C THR A 13 -9.27 -40.92 -34.73
N ALA A 14 -8.33 -41.86 -34.55
CA ALA A 14 -7.00 -41.55 -34.00
C ALA A 14 -6.21 -40.60 -34.91
N ASN A 15 -6.23 -40.81 -36.22
CA ASN A 15 -5.59 -39.91 -37.18
C ASN A 15 -6.20 -38.51 -37.16
N GLN A 16 -7.52 -38.41 -37.02
CA GLN A 16 -8.21 -37.12 -36.98
C GLN A 16 -7.89 -36.34 -35.69
N SER A 17 -7.78 -37.02 -34.55
CA SER A 17 -7.31 -36.42 -33.30
C SER A 17 -5.85 -35.96 -33.37
N ILE A 18 -4.98 -36.71 -34.07
CA ILE A 18 -3.57 -36.31 -34.27
C ILE A 18 -3.47 -35.03 -35.09
N ILE A 19 -4.22 -34.94 -36.19
CA ILE A 19 -4.26 -33.73 -37.03
C ILE A 19 -4.76 -32.53 -36.21
N TYR A 20 -5.82 -32.71 -35.42
CA TYR A 20 -6.33 -31.65 -34.54
C TYR A 20 -5.26 -31.15 -33.55
N VAL A 21 -4.57 -32.05 -32.87
CA VAL A 21 -3.51 -31.68 -31.92
C VAL A 21 -2.35 -30.98 -32.63
N GLN A 22 -1.95 -31.44 -33.82
CA GLN A 22 -0.90 -30.77 -34.62
C GLN A 22 -1.29 -29.33 -34.97
N THR A 23 -2.50 -29.12 -35.48
CA THR A 23 -3.00 -27.77 -35.82
C THR A 23 -3.08 -26.86 -34.60
N PHE A 24 -3.46 -27.40 -33.44
CA PHE A 24 -3.52 -26.63 -32.20
C PHE A 24 -2.12 -26.23 -31.70
N VAL A 25 -1.15 -27.14 -31.77
CA VAL A 25 0.24 -26.85 -31.39
C VAL A 25 0.86 -25.80 -32.31
N GLU A 26 0.62 -25.89 -33.62
CA GLU A 26 1.06 -24.86 -34.58
C GLU A 26 0.43 -23.49 -34.30
N GLN A 27 -0.86 -23.47 -33.95
CA GLN A 27 -1.55 -22.24 -33.57
C GLN A 27 -0.97 -21.63 -32.28
N GLN A 28 -0.64 -22.46 -31.29
CA GLN A 28 0.01 -21.99 -30.06
C GLN A 28 1.43 -21.48 -30.32
N ASP A 29 2.21 -22.14 -31.17
CA ASP A 29 3.56 -21.69 -31.52
C ASP A 29 3.54 -20.31 -32.21
N ASN A 30 2.59 -20.10 -33.11
CA ASN A 30 2.39 -18.80 -33.75
C ASN A 30 1.97 -17.71 -32.74
N SER A 31 1.08 -18.03 -31.81
CA SER A 31 0.66 -17.10 -30.74
C SER A 31 1.83 -16.74 -29.80
N ILE A 32 2.68 -17.72 -29.44
CA ILE A 32 3.87 -17.48 -28.63
C ILE A 32 4.87 -16.58 -29.36
N LYS A 33 5.07 -16.78 -30.67
CA LYS A 33 5.94 -15.92 -31.49
C LYS A 33 5.45 -14.47 -31.52
N ASP A 34 4.14 -14.27 -31.69
CA ASP A 34 3.52 -12.93 -31.69
C ASP A 34 3.64 -12.23 -30.32
N LEU A 35 3.44 -12.99 -29.24
CA LEU A 35 3.65 -12.52 -27.86
C LEU A 35 5.10 -12.11 -27.61
N LEU A 36 6.07 -12.92 -28.05
CA LEU A 36 7.50 -12.61 -27.91
C LEU A 36 7.88 -11.34 -28.69
N GLN A 37 7.36 -11.19 -29.91
CA GLN A 37 7.57 -9.99 -30.71
C GLN A 37 6.97 -8.75 -30.03
N THR A 38 5.76 -8.88 -29.48
CA THR A 38 5.11 -7.79 -28.73
C THR A 38 5.92 -7.37 -27.50
N VAL A 39 6.47 -8.33 -26.75
CA VAL A 39 7.32 -8.04 -25.58
C VAL A 39 8.61 -7.34 -25.99
N GLU A 40 9.23 -7.74 -27.10
CA GLU A 40 10.42 -7.07 -27.62
C GLU A 40 10.11 -5.63 -28.06
N GLU A 41 8.99 -5.41 -28.74
CA GLU A 41 8.51 -4.09 -29.16
C GLU A 41 8.27 -3.18 -27.94
N GLN A 42 7.61 -3.70 -26.90
CA GLN A 42 7.39 -2.98 -25.64
C GLN A 42 8.69 -2.63 -24.93
N TYR A 43 9.67 -3.54 -24.93
CA TYR A 43 10.98 -3.28 -24.34
C TYR A 43 11.72 -2.17 -25.08
N ARG A 44 11.63 -2.13 -26.42
CA ARG A 44 12.19 -1.04 -27.24
C ARG A 44 11.51 0.30 -26.92
N GLN A 45 10.18 0.33 -26.83
CA GLN A 45 9.44 1.54 -26.47
C GLN A 45 9.81 2.06 -25.08
N LEU A 46 9.92 1.16 -24.08
CA LEU A 46 10.31 1.52 -22.72
C LEU A 46 11.72 2.12 -22.68
N ASN A 47 12.68 1.52 -23.39
CA ASN A 47 14.04 2.06 -23.47
C ASN A 47 14.07 3.43 -24.15
N GLN A 48 13.27 3.64 -25.19
CA GLN A 48 13.15 4.92 -25.86
C GLN A 48 12.59 6.00 -24.92
N GLN A 49 11.53 5.68 -24.15
CA GLN A 49 10.99 6.59 -23.13
C GLN A 49 12.04 6.91 -22.05
N HIS A 50 12.82 5.93 -21.61
CA HIS A 50 13.89 6.15 -20.63
C HIS A 50 14.97 7.11 -21.15
N SER A 51 15.37 6.97 -22.42
CA SER A 51 16.31 7.90 -23.06
C SER A 51 15.74 9.32 -23.16
N GLN A 52 14.45 9.47 -23.49
CA GLN A 52 13.79 10.79 -23.55
C GLN A 52 13.75 11.46 -22.18
N ILE A 53 13.43 10.72 -21.11
CA ILE A 53 13.44 11.26 -19.74
C ILE A 53 14.85 11.76 -19.39
N LYS A 54 15.89 11.00 -19.71
CA LYS A 54 17.28 11.37 -19.44
C LYS A 54 17.72 12.62 -20.22
N GLU A 55 17.23 12.79 -21.45
CA GLU A 55 17.42 14.00 -22.25
C GLU A 55 16.78 15.21 -21.56
N ILE A 56 15.53 15.08 -21.12
CA ILE A 56 14.77 16.13 -20.42
C ILE A 56 15.44 16.49 -19.10
N GLU A 57 15.89 15.51 -18.32
CA GLU A 57 16.66 15.74 -17.08
C GLU A 57 17.95 16.51 -17.33
N ASN A 58 18.67 16.20 -18.41
CA ASN A 58 19.88 16.92 -18.80
C ASN A 58 19.59 18.35 -19.29
N GLN A 59 18.47 18.56 -19.99
CA GLN A 59 18.04 19.90 -20.38
C GLN A 59 17.70 20.74 -19.14
N LEU A 60 16.93 20.20 -18.19
CA LEU A 60 16.62 20.87 -16.92
C LEU A 60 17.89 21.21 -16.10
N ARG A 61 18.92 20.37 -16.13
CA ARG A 61 20.22 20.66 -15.51
C ARG A 61 21.00 21.78 -16.20
N ARG A 62 20.83 21.98 -17.51
CA ARG A 62 21.51 23.03 -18.28
C ARG A 62 20.83 24.40 -18.16
N THR A 63 19.52 24.44 -17.89
CA THR A 63 18.77 25.69 -17.65
C THR A 63 18.87 26.19 -16.22
N GLY A 64 19.44 25.40 -15.29
CA GLY A 64 19.70 25.79 -13.91
C GLY A 64 20.93 26.69 -13.78
N ILE A 65 20.69 27.95 -13.41
CA ILE A 65 21.71 28.99 -13.20
C ILE A 65 22.70 28.61 -12.09
N GLN A 66 23.95 28.94 -12.41
CA GLN A 66 25.20 28.88 -11.66
C GLN A 66 25.12 29.57 -10.28
N GLU A 67 25.43 28.86 -9.20
CA GLU A 67 25.92 29.50 -7.96
C GLU A 67 27.33 29.00 -7.67
N SER A 68 28.24 29.96 -7.69
CA SER A 68 29.67 29.86 -7.51
C SER A 68 30.07 29.51 -6.08
N THR A 69 31.10 28.67 -6.00
CA THR A 69 31.92 28.34 -4.85
C THR A 69 32.40 29.58 -4.08
N GLU A 70 32.12 29.66 -2.78
CA GLU A 70 33.06 30.23 -1.79
C GLU A 70 33.08 29.39 -0.51
N ASN A 71 34.31 29.04 -0.11
CA ASN A 71 34.67 28.36 1.13
C ASN A 71 34.59 29.34 2.31
N SER A 72 33.89 28.98 3.39
CA SER A 72 34.40 29.16 4.75
C SER A 72 33.68 28.23 5.74
N LEU A 73 34.46 27.56 6.59
CA LEU A 73 33.98 26.78 7.72
C LEU A 73 33.48 27.73 8.82
N SER A 74 32.24 27.55 9.27
CA SER A 74 31.87 27.71 10.68
C SER A 74 30.52 27.04 10.98
N SER A 75 30.51 26.35 12.11
CA SER A 75 29.45 25.58 12.75
C SER A 75 28.14 26.35 13.01
N LYS A 76 26.98 25.77 12.64
CA LYS A 76 25.70 25.65 13.40
C LYS A 76 24.49 25.25 12.50
N PRO A 77 23.34 24.82 13.07
CA PRO A 77 22.53 23.72 12.57
C PRO A 77 21.66 24.06 11.36
N ARG A 78 21.46 23.05 10.51
CA ARG A 78 20.75 23.14 9.22
C ARG A 78 19.24 23.27 9.45
N ALA A 79 18.68 24.38 8.98
CA ALA A 79 17.25 24.62 8.87
C ALA A 79 16.57 23.59 7.93
N PRO A 80 15.26 23.32 8.09
CA PRO A 80 14.52 22.38 7.25
C PRO A 80 14.50 22.85 5.79
N ARG A 81 14.83 21.94 4.86
CA ARG A 81 14.55 22.13 3.44
C ARG A 81 13.04 21.99 3.24
N THR A 82 12.41 23.08 2.84
CA THR A 82 11.04 23.10 2.33
C THR A 82 10.98 22.25 1.06
N THR A 83 10.52 21.02 1.18
CA THR A 83 10.02 20.21 0.06
C THR A 83 8.68 20.81 -0.39
N PRO A 84 8.32 20.74 -1.69
CA PRO A 84 7.14 21.44 -2.20
C PRO A 84 5.88 20.92 -1.50
N SER A 85 5.11 21.84 -0.93
CA SER A 85 3.75 21.58 -0.49
C SER A 85 2.91 21.11 -1.68
N LEU A 86 1.94 20.24 -1.40
CA LEU A 86 0.86 19.92 -2.33
C LEU A 86 0.29 21.23 -2.88
N HIS A 87 0.41 21.43 -4.20
CA HIS A 87 -0.10 22.61 -4.89
C HIS A 87 -1.60 22.75 -4.61
N LEU A 88 -1.96 23.78 -3.85
CA LEU A 88 -3.32 24.29 -3.74
C LEU A 88 -3.57 25.12 -5.00
N ASN A 89 -4.42 24.63 -5.90
CA ASN A 89 -4.98 25.47 -6.95
C ASN A 89 -6.36 25.94 -6.48
N GLU A 90 -6.45 27.22 -6.11
CA GLU A 90 -7.73 27.91 -5.96
C GLU A 90 -8.33 28.20 -7.33
N THR A 91 -9.54 27.69 -7.58
CA THR A 91 -10.76 28.51 -7.67
C THR A 91 -11.91 27.67 -8.23
N LYS A 92 -12.92 27.46 -7.39
CA LYS A 92 -14.32 27.79 -7.64
C LYS A 92 -15.01 27.75 -6.28
N ASN A 93 -15.67 28.84 -5.91
CA ASN A 93 -16.59 28.86 -4.78
C ASN A 93 -17.64 27.79 -5.02
N VAL A 94 -17.50 26.65 -4.33
CA VAL A 94 -18.53 25.63 -4.20
C VAL A 94 -18.91 25.65 -2.73
N GLU A 95 -20.21 25.70 -2.51
CA GLU A 95 -20.88 25.88 -1.23
C GLU A 95 -20.26 25.02 -0.13
N HIS A 96 -20.12 25.62 1.05
CA HIS A 96 -19.26 25.20 2.13
C HIS A 96 -19.77 23.97 2.93
N ASP A 97 -20.75 23.22 2.38
CA ASP A 97 -21.51 22.16 3.07
C ASP A 97 -21.57 20.80 2.34
N ASP A 98 -21.01 20.64 1.12
CA ASP A 98 -21.19 19.39 0.36
C ASP A 98 -19.95 18.49 0.22
N ILE A 99 -18.91 18.70 1.02
CA ILE A 99 -17.73 17.81 1.00
C ILE A 99 -18.02 16.55 1.84
N PRO A 100 -17.93 15.33 1.26
CA PRO A 100 -18.16 14.09 1.99
C PRO A 100 -17.24 13.91 3.20
N ALA A 101 -17.76 13.31 4.27
CA ALA A 101 -16.99 13.05 5.49
C ALA A 101 -15.95 11.93 5.32
N ASP A 102 -16.25 10.92 4.50
CA ASP A 102 -15.41 9.77 4.24
C ASP A 102 -15.74 9.13 2.87
N CYS A 103 -15.02 8.05 2.52
CA CYS A 103 -15.27 7.28 1.31
C CYS A 103 -16.66 6.65 1.25
N THR A 104 -17.27 6.31 2.39
CA THR A 104 -18.61 5.69 2.47
C THR A 104 -19.68 6.65 1.99
N ILE A 105 -19.59 7.92 2.39
CA ILE A 105 -20.51 8.96 1.91
C ILE A 105 -20.33 9.18 0.39
N ILE A 106 -19.10 9.14 -0.12
CA ILE A 106 -18.83 9.20 -1.58
C ILE A 106 -19.53 8.05 -2.30
N TYR A 107 -19.38 6.82 -1.81
CA TYR A 107 -20.02 5.65 -2.38
C TYR A 107 -21.55 5.73 -2.33
N ASN A 108 -22.13 6.14 -1.21
CA ASN A 108 -23.58 6.30 -1.06
C ASN A 108 -24.17 7.40 -1.95
N ARG A 109 -23.35 8.36 -2.39
CA ARG A 109 -23.73 9.37 -3.39
C ARG A 109 -23.71 8.84 -4.84
N GLY A 110 -23.37 7.57 -5.04
CA GLY A 110 -23.35 6.90 -6.34
C GLY A 110 -21.99 6.86 -7.03
N GLU A 111 -20.92 7.30 -6.36
CA GLU A 111 -19.56 7.23 -6.89
C GLU A 111 -18.91 5.89 -6.52
N HIS A 112 -18.87 4.99 -7.49
CA HIS A 112 -18.44 3.60 -7.30
C HIS A 112 -17.08 3.31 -7.95
N THR A 113 -16.29 4.33 -8.30
CA THR A 113 -14.94 4.14 -8.85
C THR A 113 -13.86 4.32 -7.78
N SER A 114 -12.89 3.40 -7.73
CA SER A 114 -11.72 3.57 -6.86
C SER A 114 -10.85 4.72 -7.37
N GLY A 115 -10.40 5.58 -6.46
CA GLY A 115 -9.70 6.80 -6.85
C GLY A 115 -9.37 7.72 -5.69
N ILE A 116 -8.78 8.86 -6.03
CA ILE A 116 -8.45 9.90 -5.06
C ILE A 116 -9.63 10.87 -4.95
N TYR A 117 -10.10 11.09 -3.73
CA TYR A 117 -11.21 11.99 -3.43
C TYR A 117 -10.85 12.94 -2.31
N SER A 118 -11.43 14.14 -2.33
CA SER A 118 -11.37 15.08 -1.22
C SER A 118 -12.48 14.79 -0.23
N ILE A 119 -12.13 14.72 1.06
CA ILE A 119 -13.06 14.50 2.15
C ILE A 119 -12.85 15.56 3.24
N ARG A 120 -13.86 15.72 4.08
CA ARG A 120 -13.84 16.59 5.26
C ARG A 120 -14.47 15.88 6.47
N PRO A 121 -13.70 15.07 7.19
CA PRO A 121 -14.12 14.54 8.48
C PRO A 121 -14.54 15.63 9.47
N SER A 122 -15.39 15.27 10.43
CA SER A 122 -15.78 16.16 11.53
C SER A 122 -14.57 16.77 12.23
N ASN A 123 -14.61 18.09 12.45
CA ASN A 123 -13.55 18.86 13.10
C ASN A 123 -12.16 18.79 12.40
N SER A 124 -12.10 18.45 11.10
CA SER A 124 -10.86 18.47 10.32
C SER A 124 -10.86 19.51 9.20
N GLN A 125 -9.67 19.81 8.69
CA GLN A 125 -9.50 20.45 7.39
C GLN A 125 -9.82 19.46 6.26
N VAL A 126 -10.08 19.97 5.06
CA VAL A 126 -10.26 19.14 3.86
C VAL A 126 -8.93 18.49 3.49
N PHE A 127 -8.95 17.20 3.17
CA PHE A 127 -7.78 16.50 2.64
C PHE A 127 -8.16 15.38 1.67
N ASN A 128 -7.18 14.92 0.91
CA ASN A 128 -7.37 13.85 -0.06
C ASN A 128 -7.10 12.47 0.55
N VAL A 129 -7.91 11.50 0.15
CA VAL A 129 -7.77 10.07 0.48
C VAL A 129 -7.90 9.22 -0.79
N TYR A 130 -7.39 7.99 -0.73
CA TYR A 130 -7.69 6.99 -1.75
C TYR A 130 -8.86 6.12 -1.27
N CYS A 131 -9.97 6.14 -2.01
CA CYS A 131 -11.12 5.27 -1.79
C CYS A 131 -10.97 4.00 -2.65
N ASP A 132 -10.97 2.84 -2.00
CA ASP A 132 -10.89 1.52 -2.65
C ASP A 132 -12.27 0.85 -2.58
N VAL A 133 -12.97 0.86 -3.71
CA VAL A 133 -14.30 0.26 -3.86
C VAL A 133 -14.16 -1.25 -4.01
N LYS A 134 -14.82 -2.00 -3.13
CA LYS A 134 -14.77 -3.47 -3.05
C LYS A 134 -16.16 -4.05 -2.88
N SER A 135 -16.59 -4.86 -3.85
CA SER A 135 -17.78 -5.73 -3.84
C SER A 135 -18.92 -5.25 -2.92
N GLY A 136 -19.50 -4.09 -3.23
CA GLY A 136 -20.67 -3.55 -2.52
C GLY A 136 -20.36 -2.59 -1.35
N SER A 137 -19.09 -2.30 -1.08
CA SER A 137 -18.64 -1.36 -0.05
C SER A 137 -17.44 -0.55 -0.54
N THR A 138 -17.02 0.43 0.24
CA THR A 138 -15.85 1.25 -0.04
C THR A 138 -14.99 1.37 1.21
N TRP A 139 -13.70 1.56 0.99
CA TRP A 139 -12.71 1.60 2.06
C TRP A 139 -11.79 2.80 1.88
N THR A 140 -11.48 3.47 2.98
CA THR A 140 -10.46 4.53 2.98
C THR A 140 -9.09 3.89 3.21
N LEU A 141 -8.16 4.00 2.26
CA LEU A 141 -6.78 3.54 2.47
C LEU A 141 -6.03 4.51 3.36
N ILE A 142 -5.43 3.98 4.42
CA ILE A 142 -4.60 4.75 5.37
C ILE A 142 -3.10 4.46 5.23
N GLN A 143 -2.76 3.31 4.64
CA GLN A 143 -1.38 2.93 4.33
C GLN A 143 -1.37 2.01 3.11
N HIS A 144 -0.38 2.18 2.24
CA HIS A 144 -0.14 1.28 1.11
C HIS A 144 1.35 1.07 0.86
N ARG A 145 1.77 -0.19 0.74
CA ARG A 145 3.12 -0.64 0.34
C ARG A 145 2.99 -1.59 -0.83
N ILE A 146 3.81 -1.44 -1.86
CA ILE A 146 3.75 -2.25 -3.09
C ILE A 146 5.10 -2.54 -3.71
N ASP A 147 6.04 -1.59 -3.71
CA ASP A 147 7.27 -1.66 -4.53
C ASP A 147 8.53 -1.07 -3.88
N GLY A 148 8.38 -0.38 -2.76
CA GLY A 148 9.45 0.31 -2.04
C GLY A 148 9.85 1.66 -2.63
N SER A 149 9.00 2.28 -3.45
CA SER A 149 9.22 3.62 -4.01
C SER A 149 9.20 4.74 -2.96
N GLN A 150 8.51 4.55 -1.84
CA GLN A 150 8.44 5.54 -0.76
C GLN A 150 9.31 5.15 0.43
N ASN A 151 10.01 6.14 0.99
CA ASN A 151 10.71 5.97 2.26
C ASN A 151 9.72 6.06 3.44
N PHE A 152 9.71 5.03 4.28
CA PHE A 152 8.96 5.00 5.54
C PHE A 152 9.86 5.23 6.78
N ASN A 153 11.16 5.48 6.60
CA ASN A 153 12.03 5.94 7.68
C ASN A 153 11.88 7.46 7.78
N GLU A 154 10.74 7.86 8.32
CA GLU A 154 10.28 9.24 8.42
C GLU A 154 10.15 9.66 9.89
N THR A 155 10.17 10.97 10.12
CA THR A 155 10.06 11.59 11.45
C THR A 155 8.65 11.44 12.04
N TRP A 156 8.52 11.65 13.35
CA TRP A 156 7.22 11.81 14.00
C TRP A 156 6.30 12.78 13.26
N GLU A 157 6.83 13.95 12.91
CA GLU A 157 6.06 15.00 12.25
C GLU A 157 5.52 14.58 10.87
N ASN A 158 6.31 13.81 10.12
CA ASN A 158 5.88 13.26 8.84
C ASN A 158 4.84 12.15 9.04
N TYR A 159 4.99 11.28 10.04
CA TYR A 159 3.96 10.29 10.38
C TYR A 159 2.66 10.95 10.89
N LYS A 160 2.77 12.10 11.55
CA LYS A 160 1.63 12.88 12.02
C LYS A 160 0.79 13.43 10.86
N HIS A 161 1.44 14.03 9.86
CA HIS A 161 0.76 14.73 8.76
C HIS A 161 0.58 13.89 7.48
N GLY A 162 1.33 12.80 7.34
CA GLY A 162 1.32 11.93 6.17
C GLY A 162 2.45 12.21 5.20
N PHE A 163 2.78 11.20 4.38
CA PHE A 163 3.81 11.27 3.36
C PHE A 163 3.56 10.25 2.24
N GLY A 164 4.24 10.44 1.11
CA GLY A 164 4.11 9.59 -0.07
C GLY A 164 2.99 10.03 -1.00
N ARG A 165 2.58 9.12 -1.89
CA ARG A 165 1.62 9.42 -2.96
C ARG A 165 0.40 8.51 -2.84
N LEU A 166 -0.79 9.10 -2.85
CA LEU A 166 -2.06 8.37 -2.75
C LEU A 166 -2.29 7.38 -3.91
N ASP A 167 -1.68 7.63 -5.08
CA ASP A 167 -1.67 6.74 -6.24
C ASP A 167 -0.48 5.74 -6.26
N GLY A 168 0.29 5.67 -5.17
CA GLY A 168 1.46 4.80 -5.01
C GLY A 168 1.59 4.30 -3.58
N GLU A 169 2.80 4.35 -3.02
CA GLU A 169 3.05 4.07 -1.61
C GLU A 169 2.87 5.33 -0.74
N PHE A 170 2.13 5.19 0.36
CA PHE A 170 1.89 6.32 1.27
C PHE A 170 1.53 5.89 2.69
N TRP A 171 1.63 6.88 3.57
CA TRP A 171 1.04 6.91 4.90
C TRP A 171 0.13 8.14 4.98
N LEU A 172 -1.15 7.94 5.32
CA LEU A 172 -2.13 9.02 5.26
C LEU A 172 -1.82 10.16 6.25
N GLY A 173 -1.33 9.82 7.45
CA GLY A 173 -1.07 10.75 8.54
C GLY A 173 -1.92 10.44 9.76
N LEU A 174 -1.30 10.37 10.95
CA LEU A 174 -1.99 10.02 12.20
C LEU A 174 -3.12 11.00 12.54
N GLU A 175 -2.94 12.30 12.33
CA GLU A 175 -4.00 13.30 12.57
C GLU A 175 -5.21 13.08 11.66
N LYS A 176 -4.96 12.77 10.38
CA LYS A 176 -6.03 12.50 9.41
C LYS A 176 -6.76 11.21 9.76
N ILE A 177 -6.03 10.15 10.10
CA ILE A 177 -6.60 8.87 10.53
C ILE A 177 -7.42 9.07 11.81
N TYR A 178 -6.89 9.80 12.79
CA TYR A 178 -7.59 10.13 14.02
C TYR A 178 -8.89 10.88 13.73
N SER A 179 -8.85 11.94 12.90
CA SER A 179 -10.05 12.69 12.54
C SER A 179 -11.14 11.85 11.87
N LEU A 180 -10.76 10.83 11.11
CA LEU A 180 -11.70 9.90 10.49
C LEU A 180 -12.41 9.03 11.54
N VAL A 181 -11.64 8.43 12.44
CA VAL A 181 -12.14 7.42 13.40
C VAL A 181 -12.81 8.02 14.63
N GLN A 182 -12.75 9.34 14.81
CA GLN A 182 -13.54 10.04 15.83
C GLN A 182 -15.02 10.23 15.44
N GLN A 183 -15.36 10.00 14.17
CA GLN A 183 -16.72 10.26 13.67
C GLN A 183 -17.71 9.15 14.03
N SER A 184 -17.25 7.91 14.12
CA SER A 184 -18.04 6.72 14.41
C SER A 184 -17.11 5.57 14.82
N ASN A 185 -17.66 4.38 15.06
CA ASN A 185 -16.85 3.18 15.11
C ASN A 185 -16.37 2.81 13.70
N TYR A 186 -15.13 2.34 13.60
CA TYR A 186 -14.50 1.91 12.34
C TYR A 186 -13.89 0.52 12.48
N ILE A 187 -13.89 -0.23 11.37
CA ILE A 187 -13.14 -1.47 11.21
C ILE A 187 -11.81 -1.15 10.54
N LEU A 188 -10.71 -1.66 11.09
CA LEU A 188 -9.40 -1.68 10.44
C LEU A 188 -9.23 -3.02 9.72
N ARG A 189 -9.07 -2.98 8.40
CA ARG A 189 -8.71 -4.14 7.58
C ARG A 189 -7.25 -4.03 7.14
N ILE A 190 -6.48 -5.08 7.40
CA ILE A 190 -5.10 -5.23 6.92
C ILE A 190 -5.10 -6.30 5.85
N GLU A 191 -4.72 -5.93 4.63
CA GLU A 191 -4.51 -6.86 3.51
C GLU A 191 -3.02 -7.03 3.25
N LEU A 192 -2.58 -8.27 3.06
CA LEU A 192 -1.19 -8.65 2.85
C LEU A 192 -1.08 -9.53 1.61
N GLU A 193 -0.06 -9.31 0.80
CA GLU A 193 0.34 -10.24 -0.27
C GLU A 193 1.77 -10.72 0.00
N ASP A 194 2.01 -12.02 -0.04
CA ASP A 194 3.37 -12.56 0.08
C ASP A 194 4.10 -12.64 -1.27
N TRP A 195 5.39 -12.99 -1.24
CA TRP A 195 6.21 -13.13 -2.46
C TRP A 195 5.86 -14.37 -3.32
N LYS A 196 4.86 -15.16 -2.92
CA LYS A 196 4.27 -16.26 -3.69
C LYS A 196 2.85 -15.90 -4.17
N ASP A 197 2.50 -14.63 -4.12
CA ASP A 197 1.21 -14.07 -4.52
C ASP A 197 0.01 -14.61 -3.71
N ASN A 198 0.26 -15.17 -2.51
CA ASN A 198 -0.81 -15.53 -1.58
C ASN A 198 -1.37 -14.26 -0.93
N LYS A 199 -2.70 -14.12 -0.95
CA LYS A 199 -3.42 -12.99 -0.36
C LYS A 199 -4.00 -13.36 0.98
N HIS A 200 -3.76 -12.48 1.95
CA HIS A 200 -4.18 -12.62 3.32
C HIS A 200 -4.89 -11.36 3.79
N TYR A 201 -5.81 -11.50 4.73
CA TYR A 201 -6.45 -10.38 5.40
C TYR A 201 -6.76 -10.69 6.85
N ILE A 202 -6.82 -9.62 7.64
CA ILE A 202 -7.34 -9.62 9.01
C ILE A 202 -8.07 -8.30 9.26
N GLU A 203 -9.12 -8.35 10.05
CA GLU A 203 -10.00 -7.25 10.41
C GLU A 203 -10.08 -7.11 11.91
N TYR A 204 -10.01 -5.87 12.38
CA TYR A 204 -10.08 -5.51 13.78
C TYR A 204 -11.14 -4.44 14.02
N SER A 205 -11.84 -4.56 15.15
CA SER A 205 -12.40 -3.40 15.81
C SER A 205 -11.24 -2.67 16.48
N PHE A 206 -11.16 -1.36 16.30
CA PHE A 206 -10.04 -0.60 16.83
C PHE A 206 -10.44 0.75 17.40
N HIS A 207 -9.64 1.20 18.35
CA HIS A 207 -9.68 2.56 18.87
C HIS A 207 -8.31 3.20 18.69
N LEU A 208 -8.29 4.46 18.29
CA LEU A 208 -7.07 5.26 18.14
C LEU A 208 -7.16 6.49 19.04
N GLY A 209 -6.21 6.60 19.96
CA GLY A 209 -6.04 7.78 20.79
C GLY A 209 -5.54 9.00 20.01
N ASP A 210 -5.53 10.14 20.67
CA ASP A 210 -5.08 11.42 20.14
C ASP A 210 -3.54 11.61 20.21
N HIS A 211 -3.08 12.82 19.91
CA HIS A 211 -1.67 13.18 20.03
C HIS A 211 -1.13 13.08 21.46
N GLU A 212 -1.91 13.39 22.50
CA GLU A 212 -1.46 13.36 23.91
C GLU A 212 -1.15 11.93 24.38
N THR A 213 -1.91 10.96 23.86
CA THR A 213 -1.71 9.53 24.09
C THR A 213 -0.69 8.89 23.14
N ASN A 214 -0.01 9.65 22.28
CA ASN A 214 0.85 9.15 21.21
C ASN A 214 0.12 8.21 20.22
N TYR A 215 -1.14 8.54 19.90
CA TYR A 215 -2.01 7.76 19.03
C TYR A 215 -2.07 6.29 19.42
N THR A 216 -2.32 6.03 20.71
CA THR A 216 -2.44 4.66 21.24
C THR A 216 -3.48 3.88 20.45
N LEU A 217 -3.07 2.72 19.95
CA LEU A 217 -3.92 1.79 19.22
C LEU A 217 -4.33 0.65 20.15
N HIS A 218 -5.64 0.42 20.22
CA HIS A 218 -6.24 -0.73 20.89
C HIS A 218 -7.00 -1.57 19.85
N LEU A 219 -6.79 -2.89 19.86
CA LEU A 219 -7.31 -3.81 18.84
C LEU A 219 -8.08 -4.99 19.45
N VAL A 220 -9.14 -5.40 18.76
CA VAL A 220 -9.87 -6.65 18.99
C VAL A 220 -10.14 -7.31 17.63
N GLU A 221 -9.69 -8.54 17.43
CA GLU A 221 -9.89 -9.27 16.16
C GLU A 221 -11.38 -9.53 15.92
N ILE A 222 -11.82 -9.29 14.67
CA ILE A 222 -13.18 -9.59 14.21
C ILE A 222 -13.17 -10.81 13.29
N ALA A 223 -12.28 -10.80 12.28
CA ALA A 223 -12.23 -11.81 11.25
C ALA A 223 -10.87 -11.83 10.55
N GLY A 224 -10.48 -12.97 9.98
CA GLY A 224 -9.26 -13.04 9.18
C GLY A 224 -9.03 -14.43 8.61
N ASN A 225 -8.17 -14.51 7.60
CA ASN A 225 -7.71 -15.78 7.03
C ASN A 225 -6.24 -16.09 7.36
N VAL A 226 -5.64 -15.28 8.24
CA VAL A 226 -4.33 -15.49 8.84
C VAL A 226 -4.43 -15.34 10.34
N PRO A 227 -3.63 -16.10 11.12
CA PRO A 227 -3.62 -15.90 12.55
C PRO A 227 -3.07 -14.52 12.89
N ASN A 228 -3.63 -13.95 13.95
CA ASN A 228 -3.25 -12.64 14.45
C ASN A 228 -1.75 -12.53 14.74
N ALA A 229 -1.20 -11.35 14.42
CA ALA A 229 0.18 -10.97 14.69
C ALA A 229 0.29 -9.75 15.62
N LEU A 230 -0.76 -8.93 15.74
CA LEU A 230 -0.76 -7.74 16.58
C LEU A 230 -1.31 -8.08 17.98
N PRO A 231 -0.74 -7.55 19.07
CA PRO A 231 -1.28 -7.80 20.40
C PRO A 231 -2.70 -7.23 20.52
N GLU A 232 -3.66 -8.08 20.89
CA GLU A 232 -5.04 -7.68 21.20
C GLU A 232 -5.17 -7.30 22.68
N HIS A 233 -6.20 -6.50 22.99
CA HIS A 233 -6.52 -6.06 24.35
C HIS A 233 -5.33 -5.41 25.09
N LYS A 234 -4.46 -4.74 24.33
CA LYS A 234 -3.28 -4.04 24.84
C LYS A 234 -3.17 -2.69 24.16
N ASP A 235 -2.72 -1.71 24.94
CA ASP A 235 -2.41 -0.39 24.45
C ASP A 235 -1.06 -0.41 23.72
N LEU A 236 -1.09 -0.11 22.43
CA LEU A 236 0.10 -0.02 21.61
C LEU A 236 0.35 1.45 21.28
N MET A 237 1.44 2.03 21.77
CA MET A 237 1.76 3.42 21.50
C MET A 237 2.49 3.57 20.17
N PHE A 238 2.20 4.63 19.41
CA PHE A 238 2.96 4.92 18.20
C PHE A 238 4.34 5.47 18.55
N SER A 239 5.37 5.04 17.85
CA SER A 239 6.73 5.52 18.05
C SER A 239 7.50 5.59 16.74
N THR A 240 8.43 6.55 16.67
CA THR A 240 9.36 6.79 15.56
C THR A 240 10.79 6.85 16.10
N TRP A 241 11.77 6.99 15.21
CA TRP A 241 13.18 7.04 15.64
C TRP A 241 13.51 8.33 16.42
N ASP A 242 12.80 9.43 16.16
CA ASP A 242 12.95 10.74 16.79
C ASP A 242 11.94 11.03 17.91
N HIS A 243 10.81 10.32 17.98
CA HIS A 243 9.84 10.42 19.08
C HIS A 243 9.54 9.05 19.70
N LYS A 244 9.92 8.90 20.98
CA LYS A 244 9.80 7.65 21.74
C LYS A 244 8.80 7.79 22.88
N ALA A 245 7.90 6.83 23.02
CA ALA A 245 7.06 6.72 24.21
C ALA A 245 7.92 6.41 25.46
N LYS A 246 7.60 7.05 26.60
CA LYS A 246 8.34 6.87 27.86
C LYS A 246 8.27 5.41 28.33
N GLY A 247 9.39 4.83 28.74
CA GLY A 247 9.45 3.49 29.36
C GLY A 247 9.65 2.31 28.40
N HIS A 248 9.64 2.54 27.09
CA HIS A 248 9.83 1.49 26.09
C HIS A 248 11.27 1.42 25.57
N PHE A 249 11.81 0.20 25.43
CA PHE A 249 13.13 -0.04 24.84
C PHE A 249 13.18 0.40 23.36
N ASN A 250 14.38 0.63 22.83
CA ASN A 250 14.64 1.11 21.47
C ASN A 250 13.92 0.29 20.36
N CYS A 251 12.74 0.73 19.93
CA CYS A 251 11.95 0.17 18.82
C CYS A 251 11.22 1.30 18.07
N PRO A 252 10.88 1.18 16.78
CA PRO A 252 11.64 0.66 15.64
C PRO A 252 12.47 1.79 14.98
N GLU A 253 13.30 1.48 13.97
CA GLU A 253 13.91 2.52 13.11
C GLU A 253 12.85 3.36 12.34
N ARG A 254 11.58 2.94 12.31
CA ARG A 254 10.49 3.49 11.49
C ARG A 254 9.17 3.53 12.27
N GLY A 255 8.23 4.38 11.90
CA GLY A 255 6.96 4.58 12.61
C GLY A 255 6.09 3.33 12.75
N TRP A 256 5.77 2.91 13.97
CA TRP A 256 4.86 1.78 14.23
C TRP A 256 4.26 1.79 15.65
N TRP A 257 3.15 1.08 15.83
CA TRP A 257 2.55 0.82 17.14
C TRP A 257 3.26 -0.34 17.85
N CYS A 258 3.87 -0.07 19.00
CA CYS A 258 4.66 -1.04 19.74
C CYS A 258 4.26 -1.07 21.23
N HIS A 259 4.44 -2.23 21.85
CA HIS A 259 4.39 -2.43 23.31
C HIS A 259 5.83 -2.54 23.87
N ASP A 260 5.99 -2.83 25.16
CA ASP A 260 7.25 -2.99 25.93
C ASP A 260 8.44 -3.65 25.23
N VAL A 261 8.19 -4.53 24.25
CA VAL A 261 9.23 -5.23 23.48
C VAL A 261 9.00 -4.97 21.99
N CYS A 262 10.07 -4.68 21.25
CA CYS A 262 10.01 -4.49 19.80
C CYS A 262 9.35 -5.71 19.15
N GLY A 263 8.16 -5.53 18.59
CA GLY A 263 7.51 -6.57 17.82
C GLY A 263 8.29 -6.87 16.55
N GLU A 264 8.27 -8.13 16.10
CA GLU A 264 8.71 -8.50 14.75
C GLU A 264 7.65 -8.12 13.69
N ASN A 265 6.57 -7.44 14.07
CA ASN A 265 5.47 -7.05 13.18
C ASN A 265 5.56 -5.55 12.94
N ASN A 266 5.94 -5.15 11.73
CA ASN A 266 5.99 -3.75 11.32
C ASN A 266 5.74 -3.63 9.81
N LEU A 267 4.54 -3.19 9.45
CA LEU A 267 4.18 -3.03 8.03
C LEU A 267 4.81 -1.77 7.39
N ASN A 268 5.33 -0.86 8.21
CA ASN A 268 6.11 0.30 7.79
C ASN A 268 7.62 -0.01 7.71
N GLY A 269 8.01 -1.27 7.85
CA GLY A 269 9.39 -1.76 7.73
C GLY A 269 10.05 -1.47 6.39
N LYS A 270 11.35 -1.75 6.29
CA LYS A 270 12.12 -1.56 5.05
C LYS A 270 11.56 -2.46 3.95
N TYR A 271 11.31 -1.90 2.78
CA TYR A 271 10.88 -2.70 1.63
C TYR A 271 12.06 -3.55 1.13
N ASN A 272 11.97 -4.86 1.31
CA ASN A 272 13.07 -5.79 1.05
C ASN A 272 12.71 -6.73 -0.09
N LYS A 273 13.27 -6.49 -1.29
CA LYS A 273 13.18 -7.45 -2.40
C LYS A 273 13.80 -8.81 -2.00
N PRO A 274 13.24 -9.95 -2.46
CA PRO A 274 13.50 -11.28 -1.91
C PRO A 274 14.87 -11.89 -2.26
N LYS A 275 15.75 -11.20 -3.02
CA LYS A 275 17.07 -11.74 -3.39
C LYS A 275 17.93 -11.96 -2.13
N ALA A 276 18.07 -13.24 -1.76
CA ALA A 276 18.94 -13.87 -0.77
C ALA A 276 19.40 -12.94 0.39
N LYS A 277 18.52 -12.75 1.38
CA LYS A 277 18.82 -11.99 2.60
C LYS A 277 18.97 -12.89 3.82
N THR A 278 19.87 -12.49 4.72
CA THR A 278 20.10 -13.16 6.00
C THR A 278 18.87 -13.05 6.93
N LYS A 279 18.74 -13.94 7.93
CA LYS A 279 17.61 -13.91 8.90
C LYS A 279 17.40 -12.54 9.57
N PRO A 280 18.45 -11.81 10.01
CA PRO A 280 18.29 -10.48 10.62
C PRO A 280 17.72 -9.43 9.66
N GLU A 281 18.10 -9.47 8.38
CA GLU A 281 17.64 -8.51 7.38
C GLU A 281 16.16 -8.74 7.03
N ARG A 282 15.70 -9.99 7.05
CA ARG A 282 14.28 -10.32 6.89
C ARG A 282 13.42 -9.75 8.02
N ARG A 283 13.94 -9.73 9.26
CA ARG A 283 13.26 -9.14 10.43
C ARG A 283 13.16 -7.61 10.40
N ARG A 284 14.02 -6.94 9.62
CA ARG A 284 13.95 -5.48 9.41
C ARG A 284 13.06 -5.10 8.21
N GLY A 285 12.53 -6.10 7.51
CA GLY A 285 11.65 -5.93 6.36
C GLY A 285 10.20 -5.65 6.76
N ILE A 286 9.31 -5.62 5.77
CA ILE A 286 7.87 -5.72 6.00
C ILE A 286 7.57 -7.19 6.35
N CYS A 287 7.15 -7.44 7.58
CA CYS A 287 6.92 -8.78 8.08
C CYS A 287 5.65 -8.89 8.93
N TRP A 288 5.02 -10.06 8.79
CA TRP A 288 3.89 -10.51 9.59
C TRP A 288 4.25 -11.85 10.21
N LYS A 289 4.44 -11.87 11.52
CA LYS A 289 4.72 -13.03 12.35
C LYS A 289 3.51 -13.30 13.22
N SER A 290 2.73 -14.29 12.82
CA SER A 290 1.58 -14.75 13.57
C SER A 290 1.99 -15.35 14.91
N GLN A 291 1.06 -15.41 15.86
CA GLN A 291 1.30 -15.99 17.20
C GLN A 291 1.85 -17.43 17.18
N ASN A 292 1.53 -18.22 16.15
CA ASN A 292 2.07 -19.56 15.94
C ASN A 292 3.55 -19.59 15.47
N GLY A 293 4.21 -18.43 15.37
CA GLY A 293 5.62 -18.30 15.01
C GLY A 293 5.94 -18.29 13.52
N ARG A 294 4.93 -18.44 12.63
CA ARG A 294 5.15 -18.39 11.18
C ARG A 294 5.43 -16.96 10.72
N LEU A 295 6.60 -16.78 10.11
CA LEU A 295 7.04 -15.49 9.54
C LEU A 295 6.68 -15.40 8.06
N TYR A 296 5.78 -14.49 7.72
CA TYR A 296 5.45 -14.14 6.34
C TYR A 296 6.31 -12.95 5.91
N SER A 297 7.04 -13.14 4.81
CA SER A 297 7.74 -12.05 4.12
C SER A 297 6.73 -11.40 3.20
N ILE A 298 6.42 -10.14 3.43
CA ILE A 298 5.34 -9.47 2.74
C ILE A 298 5.89 -8.71 1.51
N LYS A 299 5.16 -8.79 0.40
CA LYS A 299 5.42 -8.11 -0.89
C LYS A 299 4.62 -6.82 -0.98
N SER A 300 3.34 -6.82 -0.59
CA SER A 300 2.50 -5.62 -0.53
C SER A 300 1.60 -5.62 0.70
N THR A 301 1.26 -4.43 1.18
CA THR A 301 0.35 -4.23 2.31
C THR A 301 -0.64 -3.12 1.99
N LYS A 302 -1.90 -3.30 2.36
CA LYS A 302 -2.86 -2.21 2.47
C LYS A 302 -3.42 -2.20 3.89
N MET A 303 -3.46 -1.04 4.51
CA MET A 303 -4.29 -0.81 5.69
C MET A 303 -5.46 0.06 5.27
N LEU A 304 -6.67 -0.42 5.53
CA LEU A 304 -7.91 0.21 5.11
C LEU A 304 -8.83 0.39 6.32
N ILE A 305 -9.62 1.45 6.33
CA ILE A 305 -10.65 1.66 7.34
C ILE A 305 -12.01 1.90 6.69
N ARG A 306 -13.06 1.46 7.37
CA ARG A 306 -14.46 1.69 6.97
C ARG A 306 -15.31 1.86 8.23
N PRO A 307 -16.27 2.80 8.26
CA PRO A 307 -17.20 2.91 9.37
C PRO A 307 -18.01 1.62 9.51
N THR A 308 -18.34 1.24 10.74
CA THR A 308 -19.36 0.21 10.99
C THR A 308 -20.73 0.84 10.80
N ASP A 309 -21.56 0.22 9.97
CA ASP A 309 -22.97 0.60 9.90
C ASP A 309 -23.58 0.42 11.30
N SER A 310 -24.08 1.50 11.89
CA SER A 310 -24.78 1.47 13.19
C SER A 310 -26.22 1.00 12.99
N GLU A 311 -26.37 -0.19 12.41
CA GLU A 311 -27.61 -0.96 12.41
C GLU A 311 -27.33 -2.27 13.14
N ASN A 312 -27.47 -2.24 14.47
CA ASN A 312 -27.82 -3.37 15.36
C ASN A 312 -27.51 -3.00 16.83
N SER A 313 -28.16 -1.96 17.31
CA SER A 313 -28.39 -1.79 18.75
C SER A 313 -29.85 -1.45 18.96
N GLU A 314 -30.71 -2.46 18.79
CA GLU A 314 -32.01 -2.54 19.45
C GLU A 314 -31.89 -3.40 20.70
#